data_AF-A0A6A6I4F6-F1
#
_entry.id   AF-A0A6A6I4F6-F1
#
_cell.length_a   1.000
_cell.length_b   1.000
_cell.length_c   1.000
_cell.angle_alpha   90.00
_cell.angle_beta   90.00
_cell.angle_gamma   90.00
#
_symmetry.space_group_name_H-M   'P 1'
#
loop_
_entity.id
_entity.type
_entity.pdbx_description
1 polymer ?
#
loop_
_entity_poly.entity_id
_entity_poly.type
_entity_poly.pdbx_seq_one_letter_code
_entity_poly.pdbx_strand_id
1 'polypeptide(L)'
;MYSRKSWDPCLDAAAKAVFEKCREGDSPLYCEETGWPEDANEKDVLSWFAQLTEDLAAFVEKHQQDPKARRRPLAQPDQPLQGSTADRKLDVGFVDNPKAMKDLKCHWSQIL
;
A
#
# COMPACT_ATOMS: atom_id res chain seq x y z
N MET A 1 -29.25 12.54 -20.51
CA MET A 1 -27.98 12.39 -21.28
C MET A 1 -26.90 12.04 -20.26
N TYR A 2 -26.56 10.76 -20.08
CA TYR A 2 -25.54 10.37 -19.12
C TYR A 2 -24.17 10.75 -19.68
N SER A 3 -23.48 11.65 -18.99
CA SER A 3 -22.08 11.99 -19.27
C SER A 3 -21.26 10.71 -19.10
N ARG A 4 -20.78 10.16 -20.21
CA ARG A 4 -19.77 9.10 -20.21
C ARG A 4 -18.56 9.68 -19.49
N LYS A 5 -18.21 9.11 -18.33
CA LYS A 5 -16.92 9.33 -17.69
C LYS A 5 -15.85 9.24 -18.80
N SER A 6 -15.25 10.38 -19.12
CA SER A 6 -14.18 10.46 -20.11
C SER A 6 -13.08 9.53 -19.62
N TRP A 7 -12.91 8.41 -20.31
CA TRP A 7 -11.82 7.47 -20.09
C TRP A 7 -10.53 8.21 -20.43
N ASP A 8 -9.65 8.42 -19.45
CA ASP A 8 -8.39 9.13 -19.69
C ASP A 8 -7.38 8.13 -20.29
N PRO A 9 -7.05 8.21 -21.60
CA PRO A 9 -6.18 7.23 -22.25
C PRO A 9 -4.76 7.21 -21.65
N CYS A 10 -4.36 8.31 -21.00
CA CYS A 10 -3.08 8.40 -20.32
C CYS A 10 -3.05 7.52 -19.06
N LEU A 11 -4.19 7.32 -18.38
CA LEU A 11 -4.26 6.43 -17.21
C LEU A 11 -4.09 4.96 -17.62
N ASP A 12 -4.68 4.53 -18.73
CA ASP A 12 -4.51 3.16 -19.23
C ASP A 12 -3.05 2.87 -19.59
N ALA A 13 -2.41 3.80 -20.30
CA ALA A 13 -1.01 3.65 -20.67
C ALA A 13 -0.11 3.59 -19.42
N ALA A 14 -0.36 4.45 -18.43
CA ALA A 14 0.38 4.46 -17.17
C ALA A 14 0.15 3.17 -16.36
N ALA A 15 -1.10 2.72 -16.23
CA ALA A 15 -1.44 1.48 -15.53
C ALA A 15 -0.76 0.27 -16.18
N LYS A 16 -0.79 0.19 -17.53
CA LYS A 16 -0.08 -0.86 -18.26
C LYS A 16 1.42 -0.83 -18.01
N ALA A 17 2.05 0.35 -18.04
CA ALA A 17 3.48 0.49 -17.79
C ALA A 17 3.87 0.05 -16.37
N VAL A 18 3.08 0.42 -15.37
CA VAL A 18 3.28 -0.03 -13.98
C VAL A 18 3.10 -1.53 -13.85
N PHE A 19 2.07 -2.10 -14.50
CA PHE A 19 1.81 -3.53 -14.48
C PHE A 19 2.95 -4.34 -15.08
N GLU A 20 3.44 -3.97 -16.27
CA GLU A 20 4.58 -4.66 -16.88
C GLU A 20 5.84 -4.55 -16.00
N LYS A 21 6.07 -3.40 -15.36
CA LYS A 21 7.17 -3.24 -14.42
C LYS A 21 7.09 -4.17 -13.22
N CYS A 22 5.89 -4.48 -12.73
CA CYS A 22 5.70 -5.43 -11.62
C CYS A 22 6.08 -6.87 -12.00
N ARG A 23 6.16 -7.19 -13.30
CA ARG A 23 6.49 -8.53 -13.82
C ARG A 23 7.96 -8.71 -14.15
N GLU A 24 8.75 -7.63 -14.08
CA GLU A 24 10.18 -7.65 -14.40
C GLU A 24 11.04 -8.07 -13.20
N GLY A 25 12.23 -8.61 -13.47
CA GLY A 25 13.25 -8.97 -12.47
C GLY A 25 13.22 -10.44 -12.04
N ASP A 26 14.24 -10.85 -11.28
CA ASP A 26 14.38 -12.23 -10.79
C ASP A 26 13.36 -12.57 -9.68
N SER A 27 12.84 -11.53 -9.00
CA SER A 27 11.79 -11.60 -7.98
C SER A 27 10.68 -10.59 -8.34
N PRO A 28 9.78 -10.90 -9.29
CA PRO A 28 8.75 -9.97 -9.72
C PRO A 28 7.71 -9.73 -8.60
N LEU A 29 7.20 -8.50 -8.51
CA LEU A 29 6.09 -8.19 -7.59
C LEU A 29 4.77 -8.84 -8.02
N TYR A 30 4.64 -9.19 -9.30
CA TYR A 30 3.48 -9.89 -9.84
C TYR A 30 3.89 -11.00 -10.80
N CYS A 31 3.39 -12.20 -10.54
CA CYS A 31 3.46 -13.39 -11.38
C CYS A 31 2.07 -14.06 -11.34
N GLU A 32 1.67 -14.78 -12.39
CA GLU A 32 0.36 -15.46 -12.43
C GLU A 32 0.19 -16.51 -11.31
N GLU A 33 1.30 -17.03 -10.79
CA GLU A 33 1.32 -18.01 -9.69
C GLU A 33 1.59 -17.36 -8.32
N THR A 34 1.95 -16.08 -8.25
CA THR A 34 2.18 -15.38 -6.98
C THR A 34 0.92 -14.60 -6.58
N GLY A 35 0.42 -14.91 -5.40
CA GLY A 35 -0.80 -14.32 -4.87
C GLY A 35 -0.73 -14.16 -3.35
N TRP A 36 -1.81 -14.54 -2.70
CA TRP A 36 -1.91 -14.57 -1.24
C TRP A 36 -0.79 -15.42 -0.60
N PRO A 37 -0.39 -15.11 0.64
CA PRO A 37 0.48 -16.00 1.41
C PRO A 37 -0.17 -17.38 1.55
N GLU A 38 0.67 -18.42 1.64
CA GLU A 38 0.25 -19.82 1.78
C GLU A 38 -0.71 -20.00 2.97
N ASP A 39 -0.30 -19.45 4.12
CA ASP A 39 -1.15 -19.29 5.28
C ASP A 39 -1.88 -17.95 5.16
N ALA A 40 -3.04 -17.94 4.50
CA ALA A 40 -3.89 -16.75 4.33
C ALA A 40 -4.58 -16.28 5.63
N ASN A 41 -3.91 -16.40 6.78
CA ASN A 41 -4.34 -15.81 8.04
C ASN A 41 -4.06 -14.30 8.07
N GLU A 42 -4.78 -13.58 8.94
CA GLU A 42 -4.72 -12.11 9.00
C GLU A 42 -3.29 -11.56 9.14
N LYS A 43 -2.48 -12.13 10.03
CA LYS A 43 -1.12 -11.63 10.30
C LYS A 43 -0.23 -11.74 9.06
N ASP A 44 -0.26 -12.90 8.41
CA ASP A 44 0.59 -13.17 7.26
C ASP A 44 0.12 -12.37 6.04
N VAL A 45 -1.20 -12.24 5.87
CA VAL A 45 -1.81 -11.36 4.87
C VAL A 45 -1.38 -9.91 5.06
N LEU A 46 -1.47 -9.38 6.28
CA LEU A 46 -1.15 -7.99 6.56
C LEU A 46 0.35 -7.71 6.40
N SER A 47 1.20 -8.67 6.78
CA SER A 47 2.65 -8.57 6.55
C SER A 47 2.98 -8.61 5.05
N TRP A 48 2.37 -9.51 4.28
CA TRP A 48 2.50 -9.58 2.82
C TRP A 48 2.03 -8.28 2.16
N PHE A 49 0.85 -7.78 2.55
CA PHE A 49 0.27 -6.57 1.98
C PHE A 49 1.16 -5.34 2.27
N ALA A 50 1.61 -5.18 3.52
CA ALA A 50 2.53 -4.10 3.89
C ALA A 50 3.82 -4.14 3.07
N GLN A 51 4.40 -5.33 2.88
CA GLN A 51 5.61 -5.49 2.06
C GLN A 51 5.36 -5.12 0.59
N LEU A 52 4.28 -5.65 -0.02
CA LEU A 52 3.91 -5.35 -1.40
C LEU A 52 3.77 -3.84 -1.63
N THR A 53 3.11 -3.15 -0.70
CA THR A 53 2.95 -1.69 -0.78
C THR A 53 4.26 -0.91 -0.59
N GLU A 54 5.20 -1.41 0.22
CA GLU A 54 6.55 -0.83 0.33
C GLU A 54 7.34 -0.98 -0.97
N ASP A 55 7.27 -2.15 -1.60
CA ASP A 55 7.97 -2.45 -2.84
C ASP A 55 7.42 -1.61 -4.01
N LEU A 56 6.09 -1.47 -4.09
CA LEU A 56 5.42 -0.57 -5.02
C LEU A 56 5.84 0.89 -4.81
N ALA A 57 5.93 1.33 -3.55
CA ALA A 57 6.41 2.68 -3.25
C ALA A 57 7.86 2.86 -3.73
N ALA A 58 8.75 1.89 -3.45
CA ALA A 58 10.15 1.93 -3.87
C ALA A 58 10.33 2.03 -5.40
N PHE A 59 9.44 1.40 -6.18
CA PHE A 59 9.41 1.61 -7.64
C PHE A 59 9.20 3.08 -8.00
N VAL A 60 8.25 3.74 -7.36
CA VAL A 60 7.94 5.16 -7.61
C VAL A 60 9.09 6.06 -7.19
N GLU A 61 9.81 5.73 -6.12
CA GLU A 61 10.96 6.50 -5.64
C GLU A 61 12.11 6.57 -6.65
N LYS A 62 12.33 5.51 -7.44
CA LYS A 62 13.36 5.50 -8.50
C LYS A 62 13.05 6.48 -9.64
N HIS A 63 11.80 6.91 -9.78
CA HIS A 63 11.32 7.71 -10.90
C HIS A 63 10.96 9.16 -10.53
N GLN A 64 10.78 9.49 -9.24
CA GLN A 64 10.39 10.84 -8.80
C GLN A 64 11.51 11.56 -8.04
N GLN A 65 11.76 12.82 -8.40
CA GLN A 65 12.76 13.68 -7.75
C GLN A 65 12.25 14.37 -6.46
N ASP A 66 10.92 14.44 -6.23
CA ASP A 66 10.34 15.14 -5.07
C ASP A 66 9.39 14.22 -4.26
N PRO A 67 9.78 13.78 -3.04
CA PRO A 67 9.08 12.74 -2.26
C PRO A 67 7.93 13.27 -1.38
N LYS A 68 7.30 14.40 -1.72
CA LYS A 68 6.52 15.25 -0.79
C LYS A 68 5.28 14.64 -0.11
N ALA A 69 4.82 13.45 -0.48
CA ALA A 69 3.73 12.77 0.23
C ALA A 69 3.86 11.24 0.13
N ARG A 70 4.84 10.65 0.82
CA ARG A 70 4.96 9.19 0.94
C ARG A 70 4.12 8.74 2.13
N ARG A 71 2.85 8.46 1.85
CA ARG A 71 2.03 7.70 2.80
C ARG A 71 2.61 6.30 2.93
N ARG A 72 2.77 5.85 4.16
CA ARG A 72 3.27 4.50 4.45
C ARG A 72 2.12 3.65 4.98
N PRO A 73 2.05 2.38 4.56
CA PRO A 73 1.08 1.43 5.09
C PRO A 73 1.46 1.14 6.55
N LEU A 74 0.45 1.02 7.40
CA LEU A 74 0.58 0.66 8.79
C LEU A 74 -0.39 -0.49 9.05
N ALA A 75 0.16 -1.67 9.34
CA ALA A 75 -0.60 -2.82 9.77
C ALA A 75 -0.37 -3.03 11.27
N GLN A 76 -1.40 -2.78 12.08
CA GLN A 76 -1.35 -2.94 13.54
C GLN A 76 -2.56 -3.74 14.04
N PRO A 77 -2.76 -4.96 13.49
CA PRO A 77 -3.89 -5.79 13.86
C PRO A 77 -3.90 -6.00 15.36
N ASP A 78 -5.09 -6.02 15.92
CA ASP A 78 -5.31 -6.25 17.34
C ASP A 78 -4.62 -5.29 18.32
N GLN A 79 -4.06 -4.17 17.83
CA GLN A 79 -3.49 -3.13 18.68
C GLN A 79 -4.40 -1.89 18.75
N PRO A 80 -4.66 -1.36 19.96
CA PRO A 80 -5.37 -0.11 20.10
C PRO A 80 -4.51 1.05 19.60
N LEU A 81 -5.05 1.84 18.66
CA LEU A 81 -4.43 3.09 18.25
C LEU A 81 -4.55 4.13 19.35
N GLN A 82 -3.47 4.89 19.56
CA GLN A 82 -3.49 5.97 20.53
C GLN A 82 -4.50 7.03 20.12
N GLY A 83 -5.38 7.42 21.06
CA GLY A 83 -6.42 8.41 20.82
C GLY A 83 -7.67 7.90 20.09
N SER A 84 -7.72 6.61 19.74
CA SER A 84 -8.99 5.99 19.33
C SER A 84 -9.89 5.80 20.54
N THR A 85 -11.15 6.25 20.43
CA THR A 85 -12.21 5.95 21.40
C THR A 85 -13.09 4.78 20.94
N ALA A 86 -12.82 4.23 19.76
CA ALA A 86 -13.58 3.12 19.21
C ALA A 86 -13.04 1.78 19.73
N ASP A 87 -13.95 0.83 19.98
CA ASP A 87 -13.59 -0.55 20.34
C ASP A 87 -12.93 -1.30 19.18
N ARG A 88 -13.11 -0.80 17.94
CA ARG A 88 -12.51 -1.38 16.73
C ARG A 88 -11.06 -0.93 16.58
N LYS A 89 -10.20 -1.88 16.24
CA LYS A 89 -8.76 -1.70 16.08
C LYS A 89 -8.42 -1.55 14.60
N LEU A 90 -7.25 -0.98 14.30
CA LEU A 90 -6.82 -0.78 12.93
C LEU A 90 -6.17 -2.05 12.40
N ASP A 91 -6.80 -2.71 11.43
CA ASP A 91 -6.16 -3.85 10.76
C ASP A 91 -5.07 -3.35 9.80
N VAL A 92 -5.43 -2.41 8.92
CA VAL A 92 -4.50 -1.69 8.03
C VAL A 92 -4.96 -0.25 7.78
N GLY A 93 -4.01 0.68 7.71
CA GLY A 93 -4.25 2.08 7.34
C GLY A 93 -3.04 2.71 6.66
N PHE A 94 -3.20 3.94 6.18
CA PHE A 94 -2.10 4.72 5.61
C PHE A 94 -1.81 5.94 6.48
N VAL A 95 -0.53 6.15 6.79
CA VAL A 95 -0.08 7.27 7.62
C VAL A 95 0.70 8.24 6.76
N ASP A 96 0.47 9.54 6.95
CA ASP A 96 1.26 10.60 6.30
C ASP A 96 2.59 10.82 7.03
N ASN A 97 3.35 9.75 7.20
CA ASN A 97 4.69 9.77 7.78
C ASN A 97 5.63 8.90 6.94
N PRO A 98 6.58 9.51 6.20
CA PRO A 98 7.50 8.77 5.33
C PRO A 98 8.46 7.85 6.11
N LYS A 99 8.58 8.03 7.43
CA LYS A 99 9.42 7.24 8.34
C LYS A 99 8.61 6.25 9.18
N ALA A 100 7.31 6.07 8.93
CA ALA A 100 6.55 5.06 9.64
C ALA A 100 7.11 3.68 9.31
N MET A 101 7.60 3.01 10.36
CA MET A 101 8.00 1.61 10.35
C MET A 101 6.86 0.77 10.92
N LYS A 102 6.92 -0.56 10.72
CA LYS A 102 5.91 -1.54 11.18
C LYS A 102 5.51 -1.35 12.65
N ASP A 103 6.44 -0.92 13.51
CA ASP A 103 6.21 -0.75 14.96
C ASP A 103 5.93 0.71 15.40
N LEU A 104 5.72 1.64 14.48
CA LEU A 104 5.52 3.04 14.85
C LEU A 104 4.18 3.19 15.60
N LYS A 105 4.21 3.68 16.83
CA LYS A 105 2.99 4.09 17.53
C LYS A 105 2.41 5.32 16.85
N CYS A 106 1.26 5.16 16.20
CA CYS A 106 0.57 6.23 15.49
C CYS A 106 -0.65 6.71 16.29
N HIS A 107 -0.92 8.01 16.25
CA HIS A 107 -2.16 8.56 16.78
C HIS A 107 -3.27 8.41 15.73
N TRP A 108 -4.51 8.13 16.14
CA TRP A 108 -5.65 7.98 15.22
C TRP A 108 -5.77 9.15 14.21
N SER A 109 -5.52 10.38 14.66
CA SER A 109 -5.58 11.58 13.81
C SER A 109 -4.54 11.63 12.66
N GLN A 110 -3.60 10.67 12.63
CA GLN A 110 -2.58 10.56 11.59
C GLN A 110 -2.92 9.49 10.53
N ILE A 111 -3.96 8.68 10.78
CA ILE A 111 -4.47 7.66 9.87
C ILE A 111 -5.46 8.32 8.90
N LEU A 112 -5.33 7.99 7.60
CA LEU A 112 -6.20 8.45 6.52
C LEU A 112 -7.22 7.39 6.12
#